data_AF-A0A6V8P7J9-F1
#
_entry.id   AF-A0A6V8P7J9-F1
#
_cell.length_a   1.000
_cell.length_b   1.000
_cell.length_c   1.000
_cell.angle_alpha   90.00
_cell.angle_beta   90.00
_cell.angle_gamma   90.00
#
_symmetry.space_group_name_H-M   'P 1'
#
loop_
_entity.id
_entity.type
_entity.pdbx_description
1 polymer ?
#
loop_
_entity_poly.entity_id
_entity_poly.type
_entity_poly.pdbx_seq_one_letter_code
_entity_poly.pdbx_strand_id
1 'polypeptide(L)' 'MKMKRLVRRRSVLSPSPTAMALSYLVLVTWTFVVLFPLYWIVVTSIKLPIHVIQGPLYLPYVDFQPSLHAWRYIFFDLR' A
#
# COMPACT_ATOMS: atom_id res chain seq x y z
N MET A 1 19.08 -32.63 -18.27
CA MET A 1 18.28 -33.26 -17.20
C MET A 1 18.14 -32.40 -15.91
N LYS A 2 18.08 -31.05 -15.99
CA LYS A 2 17.94 -30.17 -14.80
C LYS A 2 16.56 -29.49 -14.66
N MET A 3 15.86 -29.24 -15.77
CA MET A 3 14.59 -28.49 -15.79
C MET A 3 13.43 -29.20 -15.06
N LYS A 4 13.36 -30.53 -15.16
CA LYS A 4 12.21 -31.31 -14.64
C LYS A 4 12.06 -31.26 -13.11
N ARG A 5 13.11 -30.84 -12.39
CA ARG A 5 13.10 -30.77 -10.92
C ARG A 5 12.42 -29.50 -10.40
N LEU A 6 12.35 -28.44 -11.21
CA LEU A 6 11.75 -27.14 -10.85
C LEU A 6 10.22 -27.14 -10.92
N VAL A 7 9.60 -28.18 -11.49
CA VAL A 7 8.15 -28.26 -11.72
C VAL A 7 7.51 -29.44 -10.96
N ARG A 8 8.32 -30.37 -10.45
CA ARG A 8 7.79 -31.59 -9.79
C ARG A 8 7.29 -31.28 -8.38
N ARG A 9 5.97 -31.23 -8.19
CA ARG A 9 5.32 -31.21 -6.86
C ARG A 9 5.60 -32.55 -6.16
N ARG A 10 6.23 -32.49 -4.97
CA ARG A 10 6.54 -33.68 -4.14
C ARG A 10 5.47 -33.94 -3.07
N SER A 11 4.75 -32.90 -2.63
CA SER A 11 3.69 -32.92 -1.62
C SER A 11 2.92 -31.59 -1.65
N VAL A 12 1.65 -31.57 -1.21
CA VAL A 12 0.76 -30.38 -1.12
C VAL A 12 1.40 -29.25 -0.30
N LEU A 13 2.16 -29.60 0.73
CA LEU A 13 2.84 -28.65 1.63
C LEU A 13 4.22 -28.19 1.11
N SER A 14 4.66 -28.70 -0.04
CA SER A 14 5.96 -28.38 -0.64
C SER A 14 5.78 -27.91 -2.09
N PRO A 15 5.39 -26.63 -2.31
CA PRO A 15 5.31 -26.09 -3.66
C PRO A 15 6.68 -26.10 -4.33
N SER A 16 6.70 -26.18 -5.66
CA SER A 16 7.96 -26.04 -6.39
C SER A 16 8.52 -24.61 -6.23
N PRO A 17 9.84 -24.39 -6.38
CA PRO A 17 10.42 -23.06 -6.25
C PRO A 17 9.78 -22.01 -7.16
N THR A 18 9.35 -22.43 -8.36
CA THR A 18 8.63 -21.57 -9.32
C THR A 18 7.23 -21.19 -8.84
N ALA A 19 6.49 -22.17 -8.29
CA ALA A 19 5.16 -21.91 -7.72
C ALA A 19 5.26 -20.99 -6.50
N MET A 20 6.29 -21.19 -5.65
CA MET A 20 6.55 -20.32 -4.51
C MET A 20 6.83 -18.88 -4.97
N ALA A 21 7.73 -18.69 -5.94
CA ALA A 21 8.04 -17.37 -6.49
C ALA A 21 6.80 -16.67 -7.06
N LEU A 22 5.98 -17.39 -7.83
CA LEU A 22 4.74 -16.84 -8.38
C LEU A 22 3.74 -16.47 -7.27
N SER A 23 3.56 -17.32 -6.27
CA SER A 23 2.70 -17.02 -5.12
C SER A 23 3.15 -15.77 -4.39
N TYR A 24 4.44 -15.63 -4.10
CA TYR A 24 4.95 -14.42 -3.44
C TYR A 24 4.81 -13.17 -4.31
N LEU A 25 4.97 -13.27 -5.63
CA LEU A 25 4.72 -12.15 -6.53
C LEU A 25 3.26 -11.69 -6.48
N VAL A 26 2.31 -12.64 -6.49
CA VAL A 26 0.88 -12.34 -6.35
C VAL A 26 0.60 -11.71 -4.99
N LEU A 27 1.14 -12.27 -3.90
CA LEU A 27 0.95 -11.75 -2.55
C LEU A 27 1.50 -10.33 -2.40
N VAL A 28 2.72 -10.06 -2.88
CA VAL A 28 3.32 -8.72 -2.85
C VAL A 28 2.48 -7.72 -3.64
N THR A 29 2.03 -8.11 -4.83
CA THR A 29 1.14 -7.28 -5.66
C THR A 29 -0.15 -6.96 -4.90
N TRP A 30 -0.76 -7.97 -4.30
CA TRP A 30 -1.98 -7.81 -3.51
C TRP A 30 -1.76 -6.94 -2.27
N THR A 31 -0.61 -7.06 -1.62
CA THR A 31 -0.22 -6.19 -0.51
C THR A 31 -0.20 -4.72 -0.96
N PHE A 32 0.35 -4.39 -2.12
CA PHE A 32 0.32 -3.01 -2.63
C PHE A 32 -1.10 -2.52 -2.92
N VAL A 33 -1.97 -3.37 -3.47
CA VAL A 33 -3.40 -3.05 -3.70
C VAL A 33 -4.09 -2.67 -2.38
N VAL A 34 -3.80 -3.38 -1.30
CA VAL A 34 -4.38 -3.12 0.03
C VAL A 34 -3.73 -1.93 0.73
N LEU A 35 -2.40 -1.79 0.66
CA LEU A 35 -1.68 -0.72 1.34
C LEU A 35 -1.90 0.65 0.69
N PHE A 36 -2.13 0.71 -0.62
CA PHE A 36 -2.36 1.96 -1.33
C PHE A 36 -3.51 2.81 -0.76
N PRO A 37 -4.75 2.30 -0.58
CA PRO A 37 -5.83 3.08 0.01
C PRO A 37 -5.58 3.46 1.48
N LEU A 38 -4.91 2.60 2.25
CA LEU A 38 -4.55 2.91 3.65
C LEU A 38 -3.54 4.07 3.71
N TYR A 39 -2.51 4.02 2.88
CA TYR A 39 -1.57 5.12 2.71
C TYR A 39 -2.28 6.41 2.30
N TRP A 40 -3.20 6.32 1.33
CA TRP A 40 -3.96 7.47 0.86
C TRP A 40 -4.79 8.13 1.97
N ILE A 41 -5.43 7.35 2.85
CA ILE A 41 -6.17 7.87 4.01
C ILE A 41 -5.23 8.61 4.96
N VAL A 42 -4.08 8.03 5.30
CA VAL A 42 -3.11 8.66 6.21
C VAL A 42 -2.62 9.99 5.64
N VAL A 43 -2.19 10.00 4.38
CA VAL A 43 -1.70 11.22 3.70
C VAL A 43 -2.80 12.27 3.60
N THR A 44 -4.03 11.87 3.28
CA THR A 44 -5.15 12.80 3.16
C THR A 44 -5.53 13.42 4.51
N SER A 45 -5.38 12.68 5.62
CA SER A 45 -5.67 13.20 6.97
C SER A 45 -4.78 14.37 7.42
N ILE A 46 -3.61 14.54 6.79
CA ILE A 46 -2.64 15.61 7.11
C ILE A 46 -2.61 16.72 6.03
N LYS A 47 -3.50 16.67 5.05
CA LYS A 47 -3.66 17.73 4.04
C LYS A 47 -4.51 18.88 4.56
N LEU A 48 -4.26 20.08 4.02
CA LEU A 48 -5.23 21.18 4.08
C LEU A 48 -6.36 20.93 3.06
N PRO A 49 -7.57 21.48 3.27
CA PRO A 49 -8.70 21.29 2.35
C PRO A 49 -8.35 21.64 0.89
N ILE A 50 -7.58 22.71 0.68
CA ILE A 50 -7.15 23.13 -0.66
C ILE A 50 -6.31 22.06 -1.38
N HIS A 51 -5.45 21.33 -0.67
CA HIS A 51 -4.59 20.27 -1.23
C HIS A 51 -5.36 18.97 -1.55
N VAL A 52 -6.61 18.85 -1.10
CA VAL A 52 -7.51 17.74 -1.48
C VAL A 52 -8.20 18.06 -2.81
N ILE A 53 -8.57 19.32 -3.01
CA ILE A 53 -9.35 19.77 -4.18
C ILE A 53 -8.44 20.02 -5.40
N GLN A 54 -7.17 20.40 -5.18
CA GLN A 54 -6.20 20.73 -6.23
C GLN A 54 -5.65 19.52 -7.02
N GLY A 55 -6.11 18.30 -6.72
CA GLY A 55 -5.77 17.11 -7.50
C GLY A 55 -4.91 16.08 -6.74
N PRO A 56 -4.31 15.12 -7.46
CA PRO A 56 -3.70 13.93 -6.88
C PRO A 56 -2.30 14.20 -6.33
N LEU A 57 -2.23 14.91 -5.20
CA LEU A 57 -1.00 15.08 -4.42
C LEU A 57 -0.84 13.87 -3.48
N TYR A 58 0.26 13.14 -3.56
CA TYR A 58 0.43 11.89 -2.80
C TYR A 58 1.59 11.94 -1.82
N LEU A 59 2.63 12.73 -2.08
CA LEU A 59 3.88 12.72 -1.32
C LEU A 59 3.95 13.91 -0.35
N PRO A 60 3.87 13.68 0.98
CA PRO A 60 4.13 14.71 1.98
C PRO A 60 5.52 15.35 1.80
N TYR A 61 5.65 16.64 2.11
CA TYR A 61 6.86 17.47 1.99
C TYR A 61 7.37 17.75 0.57
N VAL A 62 6.95 16.96 -0.42
CA VAL A 62 7.23 17.20 -1.84
C VAL A 62 6.06 17.93 -2.48
N ASP A 63 4.86 17.36 -2.35
CA ASP A 63 3.66 17.87 -3.01
C ASP A 63 2.94 18.92 -2.17
N PHE A 64 3.04 18.83 -0.84
CA PHE A 64 2.41 19.75 0.10
C PHE A 64 3.09 19.72 1.48
N GLN A 65 2.95 20.83 2.23
CA GLN A 65 3.38 20.88 3.63
C GLN A 65 2.33 20.19 4.54
N PRO A 66 2.70 19.14 5.29
CA PRO A 66 1.78 18.46 6.21
C PRO A 66 1.27 19.37 7.32
N SER A 67 0.02 19.18 7.71
CA SER A 67 -0.60 19.94 8.80
C SER A 67 -1.46 19.05 9.69
N LEU A 68 -1.55 19.40 10.98
CA LEU A 68 -2.50 18.81 11.93
C LEU A 68 -3.83 19.56 11.99
N HIS A 69 -4.16 20.33 10.93
CA HIS A 69 -5.36 21.17 10.93
C HIS A 69 -6.65 20.36 11.09
N ALA A 70 -6.84 19.30 10.31
CA ALA A 70 -8.02 18.44 10.41
C ALA A 70 -8.15 17.76 11.78
N TRP A 71 -7.03 17.30 12.34
CA TRP A 71 -7.00 16.70 13.68
C TRP A 71 -7.35 17.71 14.77
N ARG A 72 -6.81 18.93 14.69
CA ARG A 72 -7.16 20.01 15.63
C ARG A 72 -8.64 20.36 15.53
N TYR A 73 -9.14 20.47 14.31
CA TYR A 73 -10.55 20.74 14.05
C TYR A 73 -11.45 19.70 14.74
N ILE A 74 -11.19 18.41 14.51
CA ILE A 74 -12.01 17.33 15.08
C ILE A 74 -11.94 17.26 16.61
N PHE A 75 -10.76 17.44 17.20
CA PHE A 75 -10.59 17.26 18.63
C PHE A 75 -10.87 18.51 19.48
N PHE A 76 -10.73 19.72 18.93
CA PHE A 76 -10.80 20.95 19.71
C PHE A 76 -11.83 21.97 19.18
N ASP A 77 -12.05 22.05 17.87
CA ASP A 77 -12.84 23.14 17.27
C ASP A 77 -14.30 22.75 16.98
N LEU A 78 -14.69 21.48 17.11
CA LEU A 78 -16.05 20.95 16.85
C LEU A 78 -17.11 21.29 17.92
N ARG A 79 -16.94 22.38 18.68
CA ARG A 79 -17.81 22.72 19.82
C ARG A 79 -18.96 23.65 19.47
#